data_AF-A0A5K1D476-F1
#
_entry.id   AF-A0A5K1D476-F1
#
_cell.length_a   1.000
_cell.length_b   1.000
_cell.length_c   1.000
_cell.angle_alpha   90.00
_cell.angle_beta   90.00
_cell.angle_gamma   90.00
#
_symmetry.space_group_name_H-M   'P 1'
#
loop_
_entity.id
_entity.type
_entity.pdbx_description
1 polymer ?
#
loop_
_entity_poly.entity_id
_entity_poly.type
_entity_poly.pdbx_seq_one_letter_code
_entity_poly.pdbx_strand_id
1 'polypeptide(L)' 'GWRPAITVSQILVGIQDLLDQPNPSDPAQTEGYHLFIQ' A
#
# COMPACT_ATOMS: atom_id res chain seq x y z
N GLY A 1 -6.61 -4.04 -9.78
CA GLY A 1 -6.88 -3.17 -10.94
C GLY A 1 -8.02 -2.20 -10.63
N TRP A 2 -8.02 -1.01 -11.24
CA TRP A 2 -9.01 0.06 -11.01
C TRP A 2 -10.45 -0.37 -11.40
N ARG A 3 -11.44 0.12 -10.65
CA ARG A 3 -12.88 -0.01 -10.95
C ARG A 3 -13.56 1.36 -10.82
N PRO A 4 -14.41 1.80 -11.76
CA PRO A 4 -15.04 3.12 -11.71
C PRO A 4 -15.93 3.38 -10.49
N ALA A 5 -16.40 2.32 -9.82
CA ALA A 5 -17.23 2.41 -8.62
C ALA A 5 -16.42 2.65 -7.32
N ILE A 6 -15.09 2.72 -7.39
CA ILE A 6 -14.25 2.97 -6.21
C ILE A 6 -14.47 4.38 -5.71
N THR A 7 -14.78 4.52 -4.42
CA THR A 7 -14.96 5.80 -3.76
C THR A 7 -13.65 6.33 -3.18
N VAL A 8 -13.58 7.64 -2.92
CA VAL A 8 -12.43 8.25 -2.23
C VAL A 8 -12.21 7.62 -0.86
N SER A 9 -13.27 7.32 -0.10
CA SER A 9 -13.16 6.65 1.20
C SER A 9 -12.50 5.27 1.07
N GLN A 10 -12.83 4.49 0.04
CA GLN A 10 -12.20 3.19 -0.20
C GLN A 10 -10.71 3.33 -0.54
N ILE A 11 -10.33 4.37 -1.30
CA ILE A 11 -8.92 4.68 -1.58
C ILE A 11 -8.18 5.00 -0.28
N LEU A 12 -8.75 5.86 0.57
CA LEU A 12 -8.13 6.27 1.82
C LEU A 12 -7.97 5.11 2.81
N VAL A 13 -8.96 4.21 2.90
CA VAL A 13 -8.84 2.98 3.70
C VAL A 13 -7.74 2.08 3.16
N GLY A 14 -7.65 1.89 1.83
CA GLY A 14 -6.57 1.09 1.25
C GLY A 14 -5.18 1.68 1.50
N ILE A 15 -5.05 3.01 1.51
CA ILE A 15 -3.80 3.69 1.89
C ILE A 15 -3.49 3.45 3.38
N GLN A 16 -4.47 3.60 4.27
CA GLN A 16 -4.31 3.34 5.70
C GLN A 16 -3.85 1.90 5.95
N ASP A 17 -4.49 0.92 5.31
CA ASP A 17 -4.12 -0.50 5.41
C ASP A 17 -2.66 -0.74 4.98
N LEU A 18 -2.19 -0.09 3.91
CA LEU A 18 -0.80 -0.23 3.43
C LEU A 18 0.22 0.45 4.35
N LEU A 19 -0.17 1.51 5.05
CA LEU A 19 0.70 2.17 6.04
C LEU A 19 0.82 1.33 7.32
N ASP A 20 -0.26 0.66 7.72
CA ASP A 20 -0.27 -0.24 8.88
C ASP A 20 0.36 -1.60 8.57
N GLN A 21 0.19 -2.09 7.33
CA GLN A 21 0.66 -3.37 6.85
C GLN A 21 1.34 -3.22 5.47
N PRO A 22 2.66 -2.95 5.44
CA PRO A 22 3.42 -2.81 4.20
C PRO A 22 3.33 -4.08 3.32
N ASN A 23 3.27 -3.91 2.00
CA ASN A 23 3.29 -5.01 1.04
C ASN A 23 4.70 -5.25 0.45
N PRO A 24 5.44 -6.29 0.87
CA PRO A 24 6.79 -6.57 0.36
C PRO A 24 6.79 -7.19 -1.06
N SER A 25 5.65 -7.67 -1.55
CA SER A 25 5.55 -8.28 -2.89
C SER A 25 5.51 -7.23 -4.02
N ASP A 26 5.17 -5.99 -3.68
CA ASP A 26 5.10 -4.85 -4.59
C ASP A 26 5.68 -3.60 -3.91
N PRO A 27 7.01 -3.58 -3.65
CA PRO A 27 7.62 -2.50 -2.89
C PRO A 27 7.69 -1.23 -3.73
N ALA A 28 7.01 -0.17 -3.25
CA ALA A 28 7.04 1.14 -3.89
C ALA A 28 8.29 1.97 -3.51
N GLN A 29 8.92 1.68 -2.36
CA GLN A 29 10.09 2.41 -1.86
C GLN A 29 11.24 1.44 -1.57
N THR A 30 12.37 1.60 -2.29
CA THR A 30 13.52 0.69 -2.19
C THR A 30 14.15 0.66 -0.80
N GLU A 31 14.36 1.83 -0.19
CA GLU A 31 15.02 1.93 1.12
C GLU A 31 14.15 1.32 2.24
N GLY A 32 12.87 1.68 2.30
CA GLY A 32 11.92 1.11 3.25
C GLY A 32 11.77 -0.41 3.09
N TYR A 33 11.79 -0.91 1.86
CA TYR A 33 11.77 -2.35 1.61
C TYR A 33 13.02 -3.04 2.17
N HIS A 34 14.21 -2.51 1.92
CA HIS A 34 15.45 -3.07 2.46
C HIS A 34 15.48 -3.07 3.99
N LEU A 35 14.92 -2.06 4.65
CA LEU A 35 14.79 -2.03 6.11
C LEU A 35 13.78 -3.05 6.64
N PHE A 36 12.68 -3.27 5.93
CA PHE A 36 11.60 -4.17 6.34
C PHE A 36 11.98 -5.66 6.31
N ILE A 37 12.85 -6.06 5.38
CA ILE A 37 13.26 -7.46 5.17
C ILE A 37 14.54 -7.87 5.93
N GLN A 38 15.10 -6.98 6.76
CA GLN A 38 16.20 -7.31 7.69
C GLN A 38 15.72 -8.18 8.84
#